data_AF-A0AAE1EY15-F1
#
_entry.id   AF-A0AAE1EY15-F1
#
_cell.length_a   1.000
_cell.length_b   1.000
_cell.length_c   1.000
_cell.angle_alpha   90.00
_cell.angle_beta   90.00
_cell.angle_gamma   90.00
#
_symmetry.space_group_name_H-M   'P 1'
#
loop_
_entity.id
_entity.type
_entity.pdbx_description
1 polymer ?
#
loop_
_entity_poly.entity_id
_entity_poly.type
_entity_poly.pdbx_seq_one_letter_code
_entity_poly.pdbx_strand_id
1 'polypeptide(L)'
;MKHKVEMLEEIAIETNAMVIALTESHLRIDILEAEIGMVEFQAYRADRSEGKKKGGVIVYVKRDIAARTRVISCGSNSVVENVVLHVSSINLAIVTIYRPPTCKLAEFK
;
A
#
# COMPACT_ATOMS: atom_id res chain seq x y z
N MET A 1 16.28 -0.13 -3.49
CA MET A 1 14.87 0.17 -3.15
C MET A 1 14.62 1.67 -3.18
N LYS A 2 15.48 2.48 -2.54
CA LYS A 2 15.46 3.95 -2.56
C LYS A 2 15.17 4.58 -3.94
N HIS A 3 15.93 4.22 -4.98
CA HIS A 3 15.71 4.73 -6.34
C HIS A 3 14.33 4.44 -6.94
N LYS A 4 13.66 3.34 -6.54
CA LYS A 4 12.31 3.04 -7.01
C LYS A 4 11.27 3.93 -6.31
N VAL A 5 11.48 4.23 -5.03
CA VAL A 5 10.60 5.12 -4.26
C VAL A 5 10.72 6.55 -4.80
N GLU A 6 11.95 7.02 -5.02
CA GLU A 6 12.22 8.34 -5.64
C GLU A 6 11.52 8.46 -7.02
N MET A 7 11.70 7.47 -7.90
CA MET A 7 11.04 7.44 -9.21
C MET A 7 9.49 7.45 -9.09
N LEU A 8 8.92 6.72 -8.13
CA LEU A 8 7.47 6.71 -7.91
C LEU A 8 6.96 8.06 -7.43
N GLU A 9 7.71 8.74 -6.58
CA GLU A 9 7.39 10.09 -6.10
C GLU A 9 7.44 11.10 -7.24
N GLU A 10 8.47 11.05 -8.09
CA GLU A 10 8.59 11.89 -9.29
C GLU A 10 7.38 11.71 -10.23
N ILE A 11 7.04 10.47 -10.58
CA ILE A 11 5.88 10.17 -11.43
C ILE A 11 4.58 10.70 -10.79
N ALA A 12 4.43 10.56 -9.47
CA ALA A 12 3.24 11.02 -8.77
C ALA A 12 3.12 12.55 -8.77
N ILE A 13 4.24 13.26 -8.67
CA ILE A 13 4.30 14.72 -8.78
C ILE A 13 3.94 15.15 -10.21
N GLU A 14 4.57 14.55 -11.23
CA GLU A 14 4.35 14.88 -12.64
C GLU A 14 2.89 14.64 -13.07
N THR A 15 2.29 13.57 -12.58
CA THR A 15 0.90 13.21 -12.90
C THR A 15 -0.13 13.85 -11.97
N ASN A 16 0.31 14.59 -10.95
CA ASN A 16 -0.52 15.08 -9.84
C ASN A 16 -1.40 13.95 -9.23
N ALA A 17 -0.81 12.78 -9.02
CA ALA A 17 -1.49 11.64 -8.45
C ALA A 17 -1.85 11.90 -6.98
N MET A 18 -3.12 11.67 -6.64
CA MET A 18 -3.58 11.72 -5.25
C MET A 18 -3.24 10.43 -4.48
N VAL A 19 -3.14 9.31 -5.19
CA VAL A 19 -2.96 7.97 -4.62
C VAL A 19 -2.04 7.15 -5.51
N ILE A 20 -1.09 6.46 -4.90
CA ILE A 20 -0.28 5.42 -5.55
C ILE A 20 -0.60 4.11 -4.84
N ALA A 21 -1.15 3.12 -5.54
CA ALA A 21 -1.48 1.81 -4.99
C ALA A 21 -0.62 0.74 -5.66
N LEU A 22 0.21 0.05 -4.86
CA LEU A 22 1.15 -0.95 -5.34
C LEU A 22 0.89 -2.30 -4.66
N THR A 23 0.87 -3.34 -5.47
CA THR A 23 0.93 -4.74 -5.04
C THR A 23 2.34 -5.28 -5.24
N GLU A 24 2.66 -6.41 -4.62
CA GLU A 24 4.01 -7.02 -4.72
C GLU A 24 5.11 -6.08 -4.22
N SER A 25 4.83 -5.35 -3.14
CA SER A 25 5.81 -4.44 -2.53
C SER A 25 7.08 -5.18 -2.10
N HIS A 26 6.94 -6.47 -1.74
CA HIS A 26 7.99 -7.34 -1.24
C HIS A 26 8.72 -6.75 -0.03
N LEU A 27 8.07 -5.83 0.68
CA LEU A 27 8.57 -5.26 1.91
C LEU A 27 8.49 -6.31 3.01
N ARG A 28 9.47 -6.25 3.90
CA ARG A 28 9.49 -7.00 5.14
C ARG A 28 9.03 -6.09 6.27
N ILE A 29 8.53 -6.69 7.34
CA ILE A 29 8.00 -5.96 8.49
C ILE A 29 9.08 -5.14 9.22
N ASP A 30 10.35 -5.51 9.10
CA ASP A 30 11.50 -4.80 9.67
C ASP A 30 11.88 -3.51 8.91
N ILE A 31 11.34 -3.30 7.70
CA ILE A 31 11.58 -2.07 6.94
C ILE A 31 10.83 -0.92 7.58
N LEU A 32 11.55 0.13 7.96
CA LEU A 32 11.00 1.31 8.61
C LEU A 32 10.27 2.20 7.62
N GLU A 33 9.26 2.94 8.08
CA GLU A 33 8.57 3.93 7.25
C GLU A 33 9.53 5.00 6.68
N ALA A 34 10.56 5.37 7.45
CA ALA A 34 11.58 6.32 7.00
C ALA A 34 12.39 5.85 5.78
N GLU A 35 12.44 4.55 5.51
CA GLU A 35 13.17 3.99 4.35
C GLU A 35 12.34 4.00 3.06
N ILE A 36 11.02 4.14 3.20
CA ILE A 36 10.05 4.07 2.09
C ILE A 36 9.14 5.30 2.04
N GLY A 37 9.40 6.31 2.87
CA GLY A 37 8.61 7.52 2.95
C GLY A 37 8.79 8.41 1.73
N MET A 38 7.70 9.02 1.30
CA MET A 38 7.66 10.11 0.33
C MET A 38 7.23 11.37 1.08
N VAL A 39 7.80 12.53 0.76
CA VAL A 39 7.59 13.76 1.53
C VAL A 39 6.12 14.18 1.48
N GLU A 40 5.53 14.17 0.29
CA GLU A 40 4.15 14.64 0.07
C GLU A 40 3.08 13.58 0.31
N PHE A 41 3.47 12.35 0.69
CA PHE A 41 2.55 11.23 0.85
C PHE A 41 2.64 10.56 2.23
N GLN A 42 1.52 10.01 2.65
CA GLN A 42 1.37 9.12 3.79
C GLN A 42 1.31 7.68 3.26
N ALA A 43 2.12 6.78 3.81
CA ALA A 43 2.09 5.36 3.45
C ALA A 43 1.11 4.57 4.34
N TYR A 44 0.42 3.61 3.74
CA TYR A 44 -0.39 2.58 4.40
C TYR A 44 -0.02 1.23 3.79
N ARG A 45 0.38 0.24 4.59
CA ARG A 45 0.88 -1.02 4.05
C ARG A 45 0.47 -2.26 4.84
N ALA A 46 0.42 -3.37 4.14
CA ALA A 46 0.28 -4.70 4.72
C ALA A 46 1.39 -5.59 4.14
N ASP A 47 2.28 -6.05 5.02
CA ASP A 47 3.40 -6.91 4.64
C ASP A 47 3.03 -8.38 4.85
N ARG A 48 3.63 -9.26 4.04
CA ARG A 48 3.48 -10.69 4.22
C ARG A 48 4.32 -11.16 5.42
N SER A 49 3.75 -12.04 6.23
CA SER A 49 4.41 -12.64 7.39
C SER A 49 5.78 -13.26 7.03
N GLU A 50 6.71 -13.21 7.99
CA GLU A 50 8.03 -13.79 7.83
C GLU A 50 7.98 -15.28 7.46
N GLY A 51 8.92 -15.71 6.62
CA GLY A 51 9.04 -17.10 6.17
C GLY A 51 8.27 -17.46 4.89
N LYS A 52 7.37 -16.61 4.39
CA LYS A 52 6.77 -16.78 3.06
C LYS A 52 7.40 -15.84 2.02
N LYS A 53 7.72 -16.38 0.84
CA LYS A 53 8.35 -15.62 -0.24
C LYS A 53 7.32 -14.72 -0.95
N LYS A 54 7.62 -13.42 -1.02
CA LYS A 54 7.00 -12.41 -1.90
C LYS A 54 5.52 -12.13 -1.60
N GLY A 55 5.07 -10.91 -1.85
CA GLY A 55 3.72 -10.42 -1.60
C GLY A 55 3.73 -8.97 -1.11
N GLY A 56 2.66 -8.57 -0.44
CA GLY A 56 2.57 -7.26 0.21
C GLY A 56 1.84 -6.21 -0.63
N VAL A 57 1.25 -5.25 0.06
CA VAL A 57 0.56 -4.08 -0.50
C VAL A 57 1.08 -2.84 0.17
N ILE A 58 1.27 -1.77 -0.60
CA ILE A 58 1.50 -0.43 -0.08
C ILE A 58 0.68 0.59 -0.86
N VAL A 59 0.07 1.52 -0.14
CA VAL A 59 -0.72 2.62 -0.68
C VAL A 59 -0.14 3.92 -0.15
N TYR A 60 0.30 4.79 -1.04
CA TYR A 60 0.69 6.16 -0.73
C TYR A 60 -0.49 7.09 -1.03
N VAL A 61 -0.85 7.93 -0.08
CA VAL A 61 -1.95 8.89 -0.18
C VAL A 61 -1.39 10.29 0.05
N LYS A 62 -1.67 11.22 -0.88
CA LYS A 62 -1.18 12.61 -0.77
C LYS A 62 -1.64 13.23 0.56
N ARG A 63 -0.74 13.94 1.25
CA ARG A 63 -0.95 14.35 2.65
C ARG A 63 -2.18 15.22 2.88
N ASP A 64 -2.54 16.04 1.88
CA ASP A 64 -3.73 16.89 1.89
C ASP A 64 -5.04 16.10 2.06
N ILE A 65 -5.13 14.92 1.45
CA ILE A 65 -6.26 14.00 1.58
C ILE A 65 -6.05 12.94 2.66
N ALA A 66 -4.80 12.58 2.99
CA ALA A 66 -4.47 11.61 4.03
C ALA A 66 -5.02 12.01 5.41
N ALA A 67 -5.03 13.30 5.73
CA ALA A 67 -5.61 13.83 6.97
C ALA A 67 -7.11 13.52 7.15
N ARG A 68 -7.82 13.24 6.05
CA ARG A 68 -9.24 12.87 6.04
C ARG A 68 -9.47 11.40 5.64
N THR A 69 -8.40 10.61 5.65
CA THR A 69 -8.43 9.21 5.27
C THR A 69 -8.45 8.33 6.51
N ARG A 70 -9.46 7.45 6.60
CA ARG A 70 -9.54 6.43 7.66
C ARG A 70 -9.17 5.06 7.09
N VAL A 71 -8.42 4.28 7.86
CA VAL A 71 -8.18 2.87 7.55
C VAL A 71 -9.43 2.08 7.92
N ILE A 72 -10.03 1.39 6.95
CA ILE A 72 -11.16 0.49 7.15
C ILE A 72 -10.68 -0.93 7.43
N SER A 73 -9.69 -1.38 6.66
CA SER A 73 -9.04 -2.68 6.82
C SER A 73 -7.58 -2.58 6.38
N CYS A 74 -6.69 -3.24 7.10
CA CYS A 74 -5.29 -3.35 6.73
C CYS A 74 -4.75 -4.65 7.33
N GLY A 75 -4.32 -5.58 6.49
CA GLY A 75 -3.91 -6.88 6.99
C GLY A 75 -3.35 -7.83 5.96
N SER A 76 -2.72 -8.88 6.48
CA SER A 76 -2.24 -10.04 5.74
C SER A 76 -2.77 -11.30 6.39
N ASN A 77 -3.23 -12.26 5.58
CA ASN A 77 -3.48 -13.64 6.02
C ASN A 77 -2.32 -14.59 5.62
N SER A 78 -1.14 -14.01 5.36
CA SER A 78 0.07 -14.65 4.80
C SER A 78 -0.08 -15.19 3.37
N VAL A 79 -1.22 -15.00 2.72
CA VAL A 79 -1.45 -15.37 1.30
C VAL A 79 -2.02 -14.19 0.53
N VAL A 80 -2.91 -13.42 1.14
CA VAL A 80 -3.56 -12.24 0.58
C VAL A 80 -3.25 -11.06 1.50
N GLU A 81 -2.88 -9.94 0.89
CA GLU A 81 -2.64 -8.68 1.59
C GLU A 81 -3.63 -7.64 1.09
N ASN A 82 -4.17 -6.84 2.02
CA ASN A 82 -5.11 -5.78 1.69
C ASN A 82 -4.85 -4.50 2.48
N VAL A 83 -5.14 -3.39 1.82
CA VAL A 83 -5.29 -2.06 2.41
C VAL A 83 -6.58 -1.47 1.87
N VAL A 84 -7.51 -1.17 2.77
CA VAL A 84 -8.80 -0.54 2.48
C VAL A 84 -8.88 0.77 3.23
N LEU A 85 -8.98 1.86 2.48
CA LEU A 85 -9.04 3.22 3.01
C LEU A 85 -10.35 3.89 2.58
N HIS A 86 -10.83 4.81 3.41
CA HIS A 86 -11.95 5.68 3.08
C HIS A 86 -11.56 7.15 3.27
N VAL A 87 -11.59 7.91 2.18
CA VAL A 87 -11.30 9.35 2.14
C VAL A 87 -12.62 10.11 2.30
N SER A 88 -12.87 10.65 3.49
CA SER A 88 -14.18 11.19 3.84
C SER A 88 -14.50 12.52 3.13
N SER A 89 -13.50 13.32 2.77
CA SER A 89 -13.71 14.61 2.07
C SER A 89 -14.37 14.47 0.70
N ILE A 90 -14.11 13.35 0.01
CA ILE A 90 -14.57 13.10 -1.34
C ILE A 90 -15.44 11.83 -1.43
N ASN A 91 -15.77 11.24 -0.27
CA ASN A 91 -16.54 10.00 -0.17
C ASN A 91 -16.01 8.88 -1.08
N LEU A 92 -14.68 8.67 -1.06
CA LEU A 92 -13.98 7.70 -1.90
C LEU A 92 -13.48 6.52 -1.07
N ALA A 93 -13.72 5.30 -1.54
CA ALA A 93 -13.07 4.11 -1.01
C ALA A 93 -11.89 3.71 -1.92
N ILE A 94 -10.73 3.48 -1.32
CA ILE A 94 -9.53 2.96 -1.98
C ILE A 94 -9.33 1.53 -1.49
N VAL A 95 -9.43 0.56 -2.38
CA VAL A 95 -9.31 -0.87 -2.06
C VAL A 95 -8.15 -1.44 -2.86
N THR A 96 -7.06 -1.78 -2.18
CA THR A 96 -5.89 -2.41 -2.80
C THR A 96 -5.72 -3.78 -2.21
N ILE A 97 -5.77 -4.81 -3.07
CA ILE A 97 -5.68 -6.21 -2.67
C ILE A 97 -4.66 -6.89 -3.56
N TYR A 98 -3.68 -7.55 -2.94
CA TYR A 98 -2.83 -8.49 -3.64
C TYR A 98 -3.27 -9.92 -3.36
N ARG A 99 -3.67 -10.62 -4.42
CA ARG A 99 -3.96 -12.05 -4.44
C ARG A 99 -2.93 -12.73 -5.37
N PRO A 100 -2.09 -13.66 -4.86
CA PRO A 100 -1.08 -14.30 -5.70
C PRO A 100 -1.75 -15.18 -6.77
N PRO A 101 -1.12 -15.37 -7.95
CA PRO A 101 -1.70 -16.14 -9.05
C PRO A 101 -2.11 -17.58 -8.70
N THR A 102 -1.44 -18.17 -7.71
CA THR A 102 -1.67 -19.55 -7.24
C THR A 102 -2.68 -19.63 -6.08
N CYS A 103 -3.21 -18.51 -5.62
CA CYS A 103 -4.15 -18.46 -4.49
C CYS A 103 -5.44 -19.23 -4.81
N LYS A 104 -5.73 -20.24 -3.99
CA LYS A 104 -6.99 -20.99 -4.07
C LYS A 104 -8.13 -20.13 -3.55
N LEU A 105 -9.35 -20.35 -4.06
CA LEU A 105 -10.53 -19.60 -3.63
C LEU A 105 -10.75 -19.65 -2.10
N ALA A 106 -10.45 -20.79 -1.47
CA ALA A 106 -10.57 -20.98 -0.03
C ALA A 106 -9.59 -20.13 0.81
N GLU A 107 -8.56 -19.55 0.19
CA GLU A 107 -7.54 -18.70 0.83
C GLU A 107 -7.82 -17.20 0.62
N PHE A 108 -8.77 -16.87 -0.26
CA PHE A 108 -9.22 -15.49 -0.48
C PHE A 108 -10.25 -15.10 0.59
N LYS A 109 -9.75 -14.61 1.72
CA LYS A 109 -10.51 -14.23 2.92
C LYS A 109 -10.05 -12.88 3.43
#